data_AF-A0A7C6GE43-F1
#
_entry.id   AF-A0A7C6GE43-F1
#
_cell.length_a   1.000
_cell.length_b   1.000
_cell.length_c   1.000
_cell.angle_alpha   90.00
_cell.angle_beta   90.00
_cell.angle_gamma   90.00
#
_symmetry.space_group_name_H-M   'P 1'
#
loop_
_entity.id
_entity.type
_entity.pdbx_description
1 polymer ?
#
loop_
_entity_poly.entity_id
_entity_poly.type
_entity_poly.pdbx_seq_one_letter_code
_entity_poly.pdbx_strand_id
1 'polypeptide(L)'
;MNKELSPLALAAYATAAVPGLEVVSLCEPYDNDGSMARQGIVDSQGNHWVVCTPLTDQAGAGVQAQMTLLRLLHRAREKGFLPFDGPLPVVNKRQSHDLRVLVHPEIRGDSGSWESMAASPMVTASMGRAIAALHELPEDVIEFTGLPIYSVAEIRKRLLSLLDEAAAATPLPPNLYGRWEAALDDVSLLRFQTVPVH
;
A
#
# COMPACT_ATOMS: atom_id res chain seq x y z
N MET A 1 15.10 -0.74 -22.58
CA MET A 1 14.94 -2.15 -22.17
C MET A 1 14.92 -2.13 -20.65
N ASN A 2 13.73 -2.15 -20.03
CA ASN A 2 13.64 -2.16 -18.56
C ASN A 2 14.20 -3.49 -18.09
N LYS A 3 15.37 -3.44 -17.46
CA LYS A 3 16.02 -4.62 -16.89
C LYS A 3 15.15 -5.05 -15.71
N GLU A 4 14.50 -6.20 -15.80
CA GLU A 4 13.82 -6.80 -14.65
C GLU A 4 14.84 -6.93 -13.50
N LEU A 5 14.50 -6.34 -12.35
CA LEU A 5 15.33 -6.44 -11.17
C LEU A 5 15.22 -7.87 -10.62
N SER A 6 16.35 -8.57 -10.57
CA SER A 6 16.38 -9.91 -9.99
C SER A 6 16.24 -9.84 -8.46
N PRO A 7 15.77 -10.93 -7.82
CA PRO A 7 15.77 -11.08 -6.36
C PRO A 7 17.10 -10.68 -5.68
N LEU A 8 18.23 -11.08 -6.28
CA LEU A 8 19.57 -10.73 -5.77
C LEU A 8 19.89 -9.24 -5.91
N ALA A 9 19.40 -8.57 -6.96
CA ALA A 9 19.55 -7.13 -7.10
C ALA A 9 18.77 -6.39 -6.01
N LEU A 10 17.57 -6.86 -5.67
CA LEU A 10 16.77 -6.32 -4.56
C LEU A 10 17.47 -6.51 -3.20
N ALA A 11 18.06 -7.68 -2.96
CA ALA A 11 18.87 -7.90 -1.76
C ALA A 11 20.08 -6.94 -1.69
N ALA A 12 20.75 -6.67 -2.82
CA ALA A 12 21.84 -5.70 -2.88
C ALA A 12 21.36 -4.26 -2.63
N TYR A 13 20.14 -3.90 -3.04
CA TYR A 13 19.54 -2.62 -2.68
C TYR A 13 19.27 -2.51 -1.19
N ALA A 14 18.90 -3.61 -0.52
CA ALA A 14 18.69 -3.62 0.90
C ALA A 14 19.98 -3.37 1.68
N THR A 15 21.09 -4.01 1.30
CA THR A 15 22.39 -3.81 1.95
C THR A 15 22.93 -2.39 1.72
N ALA A 16 22.62 -1.78 0.58
CA ALA A 16 22.92 -0.37 0.32
C ALA A 16 22.03 0.58 1.15
N ALA A 17 20.75 0.24 1.32
CA ALA A 17 19.78 1.06 2.04
C ALA A 17 19.94 0.96 3.56
N VAL A 18 20.35 -0.18 4.11
CA VAL A 18 20.46 -0.42 5.57
C VAL A 18 21.92 -0.68 5.95
N PRO A 19 22.61 0.28 6.59
CA PRO A 19 24.00 0.11 6.98
C PRO A 19 24.19 -1.06 7.94
N GLY A 20 25.11 -1.97 7.60
CA GLY A 20 25.41 -3.16 8.41
C GLY A 20 24.43 -4.33 8.22
N LEU A 21 23.47 -4.23 7.30
CA LEU A 21 22.64 -5.37 6.93
C LEU A 21 23.45 -6.37 6.11
N GLU A 22 23.67 -7.56 6.66
CA GLU A 22 24.36 -8.67 6.00
C GLU A 22 23.34 -9.72 5.56
N VAL A 23 22.96 -9.71 4.28
CA VAL A 23 21.98 -10.66 3.73
C VAL A 23 22.66 -12.00 3.46
N VAL A 24 22.07 -13.08 3.99
CA VAL A 24 22.57 -14.45 3.82
C VAL A 24 21.63 -15.34 3.02
N SER A 25 20.34 -15.00 2.94
CA SER A 25 19.35 -15.76 2.18
C SER A 25 18.24 -14.88 1.61
N LEU A 26 17.58 -15.39 0.57
CA LEU A 26 16.31 -14.90 0.06
C LEU A 26 15.17 -15.75 0.63
N CYS A 27 13.99 -15.17 0.79
CA CYS A 27 12.76 -15.85 1.21
C CYS A 27 11.53 -15.19 0.57
N GLU A 28 10.34 -15.74 0.83
CA GLU A 28 9.09 -15.02 0.55
C GLU A 28 8.96 -13.78 1.45
N PRO A 29 8.19 -12.75 1.06
CA PRO A 29 7.47 -12.64 -0.20
C PRO A 29 8.40 -12.30 -1.38
N TYR A 30 8.05 -12.79 -2.57
CA TYR A 30 8.61 -12.31 -3.83
C TYR A 30 7.47 -11.94 -4.75
N ASP A 31 7.41 -10.66 -5.12
CA ASP A 31 6.40 -10.16 -6.05
C ASP A 31 6.90 -9.00 -6.89
N ASN A 32 6.26 -8.84 -8.04
CA ASN A 32 6.50 -7.76 -8.97
C ASN A 32 5.21 -7.53 -9.76
N ASP A 33 4.59 -6.37 -9.57
CA ASP A 33 3.34 -5.98 -10.25
C ASP A 33 3.58 -5.07 -11.47
N GLY A 34 4.83 -4.89 -11.88
CA GLY A 34 5.26 -3.99 -12.94
C GLY A 34 5.46 -2.53 -12.51
N SER A 35 4.94 -2.14 -11.34
CA SER A 35 5.08 -0.81 -10.75
C SER A 35 6.04 -0.83 -9.56
N MET A 36 5.95 -1.86 -8.72
CA MET A 36 6.76 -2.13 -7.54
C MET A 36 7.27 -3.58 -7.59
N ALA A 37 8.46 -3.82 -7.03
CA ALA A 37 8.97 -5.15 -6.74
C ALA A 37 9.26 -5.30 -5.25
N ARG A 38 8.96 -6.49 -4.71
CA ARG A 38 9.27 -6.85 -3.33
C ARG A 38 10.05 -8.15 -3.23
N GLN A 39 10.93 -8.21 -2.24
CA GLN A 39 11.73 -9.40 -1.93
C GLN A 39 11.93 -9.55 -0.43
N GLY A 40 11.61 -10.72 0.10
CA GLY A 40 11.97 -11.18 1.43
C GLY A 40 13.44 -11.58 1.50
N ILE A 41 14.13 -11.18 2.56
CA ILE A 41 15.53 -11.49 2.81
C ILE A 41 15.75 -11.87 4.27
N VAL A 42 16.76 -12.70 4.53
CA VAL A 42 17.19 -13.08 5.88
C VAL A 42 18.60 -12.58 6.11
N ASP A 43 18.83 -11.93 7.25
CA ASP A 43 20.15 -11.44 7.64
C ASP A 43 21.00 -12.51 8.36
N SER A 44 22.28 -12.23 8.58
CA SER A 44 23.23 -13.14 9.26
C SER A 44 22.86 -13.46 10.71
N GLN A 45 21.92 -12.73 11.32
CA GLN A 45 21.38 -12.99 12.65
C GLN A 45 20.07 -13.78 12.61
N GLY A 46 19.56 -14.10 11.42
CA GLY A 46 18.30 -14.81 11.22
C GLY A 46 17.06 -13.91 11.26
N ASN A 47 17.20 -12.59 11.24
CA ASN A 47 16.03 -11.70 11.16
C ASN A 47 15.52 -11.64 9.72
N HIS A 48 14.20 -11.60 9.58
CA HIS A 48 13.52 -11.48 8.30
C HIS A 48 13.19 -10.03 7.98
N TRP A 49 13.43 -9.64 6.73
CA TRP A 49 13.19 -8.30 6.23
C TRP A 49 12.50 -8.37 4.88
N VAL A 50 11.79 -7.30 4.53
CA VAL A 50 11.19 -7.10 3.22
C VAL A 50 11.78 -5.83 2.60
N VAL A 51 12.15 -5.96 1.33
CA VAL A 51 12.71 -4.90 0.50
C VAL A 51 11.67 -4.57 -0.56
N CYS A 52 11.30 -3.31 -0.69
CA CYS A 52 10.36 -2.82 -1.70
C CYS A 52 11.05 -1.74 -2.54
N THR A 53 10.95 -1.83 -3.87
CA THR A 53 11.49 -0.82 -4.79
C THR A 53 10.49 -0.48 -5.89
N PRO A 54 10.36 0.79 -6.27
CA PRO A 54 9.62 1.20 -7.44
C PRO A 54 10.38 0.79 -8.71
N LEU A 55 9.63 0.39 -9.73
CA LEU A 55 10.10 0.04 -11.06
C LEU A 55 9.80 1.13 -12.09
N THR A 56 8.98 2.12 -11.70
CA THR A 56 8.59 3.26 -12.54
C THR A 56 8.82 4.57 -11.79
N ASP A 57 9.01 5.66 -12.53
CA ASP A 57 9.16 6.99 -11.93
C ASP A 57 7.91 7.43 -11.17
N GLN A 58 6.73 7.06 -11.67
CA GLN A 58 5.45 7.33 -11.02
C GLN A 58 5.35 6.63 -9.67
N ALA A 59 5.68 5.34 -9.61
CA ALA A 59 5.71 4.60 -8.34
C ALA A 59 6.76 5.20 -7.39
N GLY A 60 7.92 5.59 -7.94
CA GLY A 60 8.99 6.21 -7.18
C GLY A 60 8.62 7.54 -6.55
N ALA A 61 7.78 8.35 -7.20
CA ALA A 61 7.24 9.57 -6.59
C ALA A 61 6.33 9.24 -5.40
N GLY A 62 5.58 8.14 -5.47
CA GLY A 62 4.70 7.67 -4.39
C GLY A 62 5.44 7.13 -3.17
N VAL A 63 6.63 6.54 -3.33
CA VAL A 63 7.38 5.91 -2.22
C VAL A 63 7.68 6.89 -1.08
N GLN A 64 8.02 8.14 -1.38
CA GLN A 64 8.32 9.13 -0.34
C GLN A 64 7.07 9.51 0.50
N ALA A 65 5.92 9.65 -0.17
CA ALA A 65 4.64 9.88 0.49
C ALA A 65 4.26 8.66 1.36
N GLN A 66 4.45 7.44 0.84
CA GLN A 66 4.22 6.19 1.59
C GLN A 66 5.12 6.06 2.82
N MET A 67 6.42 6.36 2.71
CA MET A 67 7.32 6.34 3.86
C MET A 67 6.89 7.35 4.94
N THR A 68 6.38 8.50 4.53
CA THR A 68 5.85 9.52 5.44
C THR A 68 4.59 9.02 6.13
N LEU A 69 3.64 8.46 5.37
CA LEU A 69 2.42 7.84 5.89
C LEU A 69 2.74 6.73 6.90
N LEU A 70 3.62 5.78 6.56
CA LEU A 70 3.96 4.65 7.43
C LEU A 70 4.51 5.09 8.78
N ARG A 71 5.30 6.18 8.83
CA ARG A 71 5.76 6.76 10.10
C ARG A 71 4.62 7.37 10.91
N LEU A 72 3.66 8.00 10.26
CA LEU A 72 2.49 8.57 10.93
C LEU A 72 1.57 7.47 11.46
N LEU A 73 1.32 6.42 10.69
CA LEU A 73 0.57 5.24 11.13
C LEU A 73 1.26 4.55 12.30
N HIS A 74 2.59 4.41 12.28
CA HIS A 74 3.34 3.87 13.41
C HIS A 74 3.14 4.70 14.69
N ARG A 75 3.25 6.03 14.60
CA ARG A 75 2.97 6.92 15.74
C ARG A 75 1.52 6.84 16.22
N ALA A 76 0.57 6.71 15.29
CA ALA A 76 -0.85 6.53 15.63
C ALA A 76 -1.08 5.22 16.40
N ARG A 77 -0.43 4.13 15.98
CA ARG A 77 -0.41 2.86 16.70
C ARG A 77 0.22 3.00 18.09
N GLU A 78 1.38 3.64 18.22
CA GLU A 78 2.04 3.84 19.53
C GLU A 78 1.16 4.62 20.52
N LYS A 79 0.34 5.54 20.02
CA LYS A 79 -0.63 6.31 20.81
C LYS A 79 -1.95 5.55 21.07
N GLY A 80 -2.12 4.35 20.52
CA GLY A 80 -3.29 3.50 20.71
C GLY A 80 -4.47 3.78 19.77
N PHE A 81 -4.29 4.59 18.72
CA PHE A 81 -5.36 4.85 17.74
C PHE A 81 -5.56 3.70 16.76
N LEU A 82 -4.51 2.94 16.45
CA LEU A 82 -4.57 1.82 15.51
C LEU A 82 -4.38 0.48 16.24
N PRO A 83 -5.28 -0.51 16.02
CA PRO A 83 -5.19 -1.82 16.65
C PRO A 83 -4.30 -2.81 15.88
N PHE A 84 -3.51 -2.33 14.92
CA PHE A 84 -2.70 -3.16 14.03
C PHE A 84 -1.30 -2.58 13.82
N ASP A 85 -0.38 -3.46 13.44
CA ASP A 85 0.95 -3.12 12.98
C ASP A 85 0.97 -2.84 11.48
N GLY A 86 1.87 -1.96 11.05
CA GLY A 86 2.18 -1.71 9.64
C GLY A 86 3.68 -1.79 9.39
N PRO A 87 4.12 -1.80 8.12
CA PRO A 87 5.54 -1.75 7.79
C PRO A 87 6.20 -0.55 8.48
N LEU A 88 7.35 -0.77 9.11
CA LEU A 88 8.17 0.30 9.68
C LEU A 88 9.48 0.42 8.88
N PRO A 89 9.54 1.33 7.89
CA PRO A 89 10.74 1.51 7.09
C PRO A 89 11.93 1.93 7.93
N VAL A 90 13.06 1.25 7.74
CA VAL A 90 14.35 1.70 8.22
C VAL A 90 14.69 3.00 7.51
N VAL A 91 15.04 4.02 8.29
CA VAL A 91 15.38 5.34 7.75
C VAL A 91 16.89 5.50 7.71
N ASN A 92 17.47 5.46 6.52
CA ASN A 92 18.87 5.77 6.34
C ASN A 92 19.05 7.19 5.79
N LYS A 93 19.57 8.08 6.64
CA LYS A 93 19.84 9.48 6.27
C LYS A 93 20.94 9.65 5.20
N ARG A 94 21.73 8.60 4.95
CA ARG A 94 22.81 8.58 3.94
C ARG A 94 22.40 7.92 2.63
N GLN A 95 21.18 7.39 2.55
CA GLN A 95 20.65 6.84 1.31
C GLN A 95 20.57 7.95 0.27
N SER A 96 21.11 7.72 -0.93
CA SER A 96 21.01 8.70 -2.01
C SER A 96 19.54 8.92 -2.35
N HIS A 97 19.18 10.16 -2.69
CA HIS A 97 17.82 10.48 -3.15
C HIS A 97 17.38 9.62 -4.35
N ASP A 98 18.33 9.14 -5.15
CA ASP A 98 18.08 8.29 -6.30
C ASP A 98 17.68 6.86 -5.92
N LEU A 99 18.09 6.36 -4.74
CA LEU A 99 17.77 5.02 -4.28
C LEU A 99 16.44 5.03 -3.52
N ARG A 100 15.33 5.00 -4.26
CA ARG A 100 13.94 4.99 -3.74
C ARG A 100 13.53 3.62 -3.17
N VAL A 101 14.35 3.05 -2.29
CA VAL A 101 14.16 1.69 -1.74
C VAL A 101 13.66 1.78 -0.31
N LEU A 102 12.62 1.01 -0.01
CA LEU A 102 12.04 0.87 1.32
C LEU A 102 12.44 -0.51 1.86
N VAL A 103 13.07 -0.53 3.03
CA VAL A 103 13.42 -1.79 3.74
C VAL A 103 12.77 -1.76 5.10
N HIS A 104 12.07 -2.83 5.48
CA HIS A 104 11.46 -2.95 6.80
C HIS A 104 11.59 -4.39 7.34
N PRO A 105 11.56 -4.59 8.66
CA PRO A 105 11.42 -5.94 9.23
C PRO A 105 10.13 -6.59 8.74
N GLU A 106 10.15 -7.90 8.51
CA GLU A 106 8.96 -8.65 8.14
C GLU A 106 7.86 -8.47 9.21
N ILE A 107 6.63 -8.23 8.76
CA ILE A 107 5.48 -8.11 9.66
C ILE A 107 5.09 -9.52 10.08
N ARG A 108 4.91 -9.71 11.38
CA ARG A 108 4.51 -11.01 11.93
C ARG A 108 3.12 -11.40 11.51
N GLY A 109 2.92 -12.70 11.34
CA GLY A 109 1.66 -13.31 10.98
C GLY A 109 1.69 -13.84 9.55
N ASP A 110 0.55 -14.35 9.12
CA ASP A 110 0.38 -14.92 7.78
C ASP A 110 -0.58 -14.04 6.96
N SER A 111 -0.43 -14.06 5.64
CA SER A 111 -1.37 -13.42 4.73
C SER A 111 -2.79 -13.96 4.96
N GLY A 112 -3.74 -13.05 5.20
CA GLY A 112 -5.15 -13.41 5.33
C GLY A 112 -5.72 -13.92 4.00
N SER A 113 -6.67 -14.85 4.09
CA SER A 113 -7.44 -15.33 2.93
C SER A 113 -8.95 -15.18 3.16
N TRP A 114 -9.74 -15.23 2.09
CA TRP A 114 -11.19 -15.23 2.20
C TRP A 114 -11.70 -16.40 3.06
N GLU A 115 -11.10 -17.57 2.89
CA GLU A 115 -11.41 -18.79 3.65
C GLU A 115 -11.13 -18.59 5.15
N SER A 116 -10.01 -17.94 5.49
CA SER A 116 -9.67 -17.64 6.89
C SER A 116 -10.68 -16.71 7.56
N MET A 117 -11.21 -15.73 6.81
CA MET A 117 -12.24 -14.82 7.30
C MET A 117 -13.59 -15.52 7.43
N ALA A 118 -13.99 -16.31 6.42
CA ALA A 118 -15.25 -17.04 6.42
C ALA A 118 -15.31 -18.10 7.53
N ALA A 119 -14.17 -18.71 7.86
CA ALA A 119 -14.05 -19.71 8.91
C ALA A 119 -14.08 -19.13 10.33
N SER A 120 -13.85 -17.82 10.51
CA SER A 120 -13.67 -17.21 11.84
C SER A 120 -14.34 -15.84 11.96
N PRO A 121 -15.49 -15.76 12.67
CA PRO A 121 -16.14 -14.48 12.99
C PRO A 121 -15.22 -13.50 13.73
N MET A 122 -14.26 -14.02 14.50
CA MET A 122 -13.30 -13.20 15.24
C MET A 122 -12.32 -12.48 14.29
N VAL A 123 -11.87 -13.14 13.21
CA VAL A 123 -11.01 -12.53 12.20
C VAL A 123 -11.78 -11.43 11.47
N THR A 124 -13.02 -11.68 11.07
CA THR A 124 -13.90 -10.67 10.45
C THR A 124 -14.11 -9.47 11.36
N ALA A 125 -14.41 -9.70 12.65
CA ALA A 125 -14.58 -8.63 13.63
C ALA A 125 -13.28 -7.84 13.85
N SER A 126 -12.12 -8.50 13.82
CA SER A 126 -10.82 -7.84 13.93
C SER A 126 -10.53 -6.96 12.71
N MET A 127 -10.81 -7.44 11.51
CA MET A 127 -10.69 -6.65 10.27
C MET A 127 -11.62 -5.44 10.30
N GLY A 128 -12.87 -5.61 10.73
CA GLY A 128 -13.82 -4.51 10.90
C GLY A 128 -13.31 -3.43 11.87
N ARG A 129 -12.72 -3.82 12.99
CA ARG A 129 -12.08 -2.87 13.93
C ARG A 129 -10.88 -2.16 13.32
N ALA A 130 -10.05 -2.86 12.54
CA ALA A 130 -8.90 -2.26 11.87
C ALA A 130 -9.33 -1.21 10.82
N ILE A 131 -10.32 -1.54 9.99
CA ILE A 131 -10.89 -0.63 8.99
C ILE A 131 -11.53 0.59 9.68
N ALA A 132 -12.34 0.37 10.72
CA ALA A 132 -12.96 1.46 11.46
C ALA A 132 -11.92 2.41 12.08
N ALA A 133 -10.89 1.87 12.74
CA ALA A 133 -9.82 2.66 13.33
C ALA A 133 -9.03 3.46 12.28
N LEU A 134 -8.80 2.90 11.09
CA LEU A 134 -8.17 3.62 9.98
C LEU A 134 -9.07 4.78 9.50
N HIS A 135 -10.36 4.52 9.31
CA HIS A 135 -11.34 5.52 8.86
C HIS A 135 -11.55 6.65 9.88
N GLU A 136 -11.33 6.37 11.17
CA GLU A 136 -11.42 7.34 12.26
C GLU A 136 -10.14 8.14 12.48
N LEU A 137 -9.07 7.90 11.70
CA LEU A 137 -7.87 8.73 11.79
C LEU A 137 -8.21 10.19 11.45
N PRO A 138 -7.77 11.15 12.29
CA PRO A 138 -7.96 12.56 12.01
C PRO A 138 -7.36 12.97 10.66
N GLU A 139 -8.05 13.85 9.93
CA GLU A 139 -7.63 14.31 8.59
C GLU A 139 -6.25 14.98 8.61
N ASP A 140 -5.92 15.70 9.68
CA ASP A 140 -4.62 16.34 9.89
C ASP A 140 -3.46 15.33 9.94
N VAL A 141 -3.69 14.07 10.30
CA VAL A 141 -2.68 13.01 10.24
C VAL A 141 -2.31 12.69 8.80
N ILE A 142 -3.21 12.90 7.84
CA ILE A 142 -3.02 12.48 6.44
C ILE A 142 -2.73 13.65 5.52
N GLU A 143 -3.21 14.86 5.80
CA GLU A 143 -2.94 16.06 4.99
C GLU A 143 -1.44 16.28 4.72
N PHE A 144 -0.56 15.98 5.68
CA PHE A 144 0.89 16.17 5.54
C PHE A 144 1.60 15.08 4.71
N THR A 145 0.89 14.05 4.26
CA THR A 145 1.50 12.93 3.52
C THR A 145 1.70 13.22 2.04
N GLY A 146 1.02 14.24 1.50
CA GLY A 146 0.99 14.51 0.06
C GLY A 146 0.17 13.48 -0.73
N LEU A 147 -0.56 12.60 -0.04
CA LEU A 147 -1.52 11.68 -0.67
C LEU A 147 -2.73 12.45 -1.19
N PRO A 148 -3.37 11.95 -2.26
CA PRO A 148 -4.53 12.61 -2.82
C PRO A 148 -5.71 12.53 -1.86
N ILE A 149 -6.32 13.68 -1.60
CA ILE A 149 -7.56 13.82 -0.84
C ILE A 149 -8.66 14.18 -1.84
N TYR A 150 -9.79 13.51 -1.75
CA TYR A 150 -10.92 13.72 -2.64
C TYR A 150 -12.18 13.93 -1.82
N SER A 151 -12.95 14.93 -2.20
CA SER A 151 -14.35 15.05 -1.83
C SER A 151 -15.20 13.98 -2.52
N VAL A 152 -16.41 13.73 -2.02
CA VAL A 152 -17.39 12.82 -2.65
C VAL A 152 -17.64 13.20 -4.12
N ALA A 153 -17.71 14.49 -4.43
CA ALA A 153 -17.94 14.97 -5.79
C ALA A 153 -16.75 14.66 -6.72
N GLU A 154 -15.52 14.77 -6.21
CA GLU A 154 -14.31 14.41 -6.97
C GLU A 154 -14.19 12.90 -7.16
N ILE A 155 -14.54 12.10 -6.15
CA ILE A 155 -14.60 10.63 -6.27
C ILE A 155 -15.59 10.25 -7.38
N ARG A 156 -16.82 10.79 -7.34
CA ARG A 156 -17.83 10.54 -8.38
C ARG A 156 -17.32 10.93 -9.76
N LYS A 157 -16.76 12.13 -9.90
CA LYS A 157 -16.21 12.62 -11.17
C LYS A 157 -15.12 11.70 -11.71
N ARG A 158 -14.21 11.23 -10.84
CA ARG A 158 -13.12 10.31 -11.21
C ARG A 158 -13.66 8.95 -11.67
N LEU A 159 -14.67 8.41 -10.99
CA LEU A 159 -15.30 7.15 -11.39
C LEU A 159 -16.04 7.27 -12.73
N LEU A 160 -16.69 8.40 -12.99
CA LEU A 160 -17.30 8.69 -14.29
C LEU A 160 -16.25 8.77 -15.40
N SER A 161 -15.15 9.51 -15.16
CA SER A 161 -14.04 9.57 -16.13
C SER A 161 -13.43 8.19 -16.40
N LEU A 162 -13.27 7.35 -15.37
CA LEU A 162 -12.79 5.98 -15.54
C LEU A 162 -13.76 5.12 -16.36
N LEU A 163 -15.07 5.29 -16.17
CA LEU A 163 -16.10 4.60 -16.95
C LEU A 163 -16.05 5.00 -18.43
N ASP A 164 -15.88 6.30 -18.71
CA ASP A 164 -15.76 6.83 -20.06
C ASP A 164 -14.48 6.36 -20.76
N GLU A 165 -13.35 6.38 -20.05
CA GLU A 165 -12.06 5.85 -20.54
C GLU A 165 -12.16 4.36 -20.87
N ALA A 166 -12.80 3.57 -20.00
CA ALA A 166 -13.02 2.15 -20.24
C ALA A 166 -13.90 1.90 -21.48
N ALA A 167 -14.97 2.67 -21.65
CA ALA A 167 -15.86 2.57 -22.82
C ALA A 167 -15.16 2.95 -24.13
N ALA A 168 -14.22 3.91 -24.08
CA ALA A 168 -13.40 4.30 -25.23
C ALA A 168 -12.31 3.27 -25.56
N ALA A 169 -11.73 2.64 -24.53
CA ALA A 169 -10.65 1.67 -24.70
C ALA A 169 -11.14 0.29 -25.18
N THR A 170 -12.33 -0.16 -24.77
CA THR A 170 -12.87 -1.48 -25.11
C THR A 170 -14.40 -1.48 -25.09
N PRO A 171 -15.07 -2.19 -26.03
CA PRO A 171 -16.53 -2.32 -26.00
C PRO A 171 -17.03 -2.92 -24.68
N LEU A 172 -17.80 -2.14 -23.93
CA LEU A 172 -18.46 -2.60 -22.70
C LEU A 172 -19.87 -3.12 -23.02
N PRO A 173 -20.30 -4.23 -22.40
CA PRO A 173 -21.69 -4.68 -22.49
C PRO A 173 -22.66 -3.55 -22.07
N PRO A 174 -23.69 -3.21 -22.87
CA PRO A 174 -24.56 -2.07 -22.58
C PRO A 174 -25.26 -2.14 -21.21
N ASN A 175 -25.62 -3.35 -20.78
CA ASN A 175 -26.23 -3.57 -19.46
C ASN A 175 -25.26 -3.28 -18.31
N LEU A 176 -23.96 -3.52 -18.49
CA LEU A 176 -22.94 -3.25 -17.48
C LEU A 176 -22.65 -1.75 -17.39
N TYR A 177 -22.48 -1.10 -18.55
CA TYR A 177 -22.31 0.36 -18.62
C TYR A 177 -23.49 1.08 -17.96
N GLY A 178 -24.73 0.78 -18.39
CA GLY A 178 -25.92 1.44 -17.84
C GLY A 178 -26.11 1.17 -16.34
N ARG A 179 -25.72 0.00 -15.83
CA ARG A 179 -25.77 -0.28 -14.38
C ARG A 179 -24.75 0.55 -13.60
N TRP A 180 -23.53 0.68 -14.10
CA TRP A 180 -22.49 1.48 -13.44
C TRP A 180 -22.79 2.97 -13.52
N GLU A 181 -23.24 3.45 -14.66
CA GLU A 181 -23.69 4.83 -14.84
C GLU A 181 -24.85 5.17 -13.88
N ALA A 182 -25.90 4.33 -13.84
CA ALA A 182 -27.01 4.52 -12.92
C ALA A 182 -26.59 4.52 -11.44
N ALA A 183 -25.61 3.67 -11.06
CA ALA A 183 -25.07 3.66 -9.70
C ALA A 183 -24.29 4.94 -9.37
N LEU A 184 -23.57 5.52 -10.35
CA LEU A 184 -22.84 6.79 -10.18
C LEU A 184 -23.77 8.01 -10.18
N ASP A 185 -24.98 7.90 -10.75
CA ASP A 185 -26.01 8.93 -10.73
C ASP A 185 -26.93 8.87 -9.50
N ASP A 186 -27.00 7.72 -8.84
CA ASP A 186 -27.77 7.55 -7.61
C ASP A 186 -27.11 8.27 -6.43
N VAL A 187 -27.63 9.46 -6.12
CA VAL A 187 -27.16 10.29 -4.99
C VAL A 187 -27.22 9.53 -3.66
N SER A 188 -28.12 8.55 -3.48
CA SER A 188 -28.23 7.80 -2.23
C SER A 188 -26.99 6.93 -1.97
N LEU A 189 -26.34 6.40 -3.02
CA LEU A 189 -25.10 5.63 -2.94
C LEU A 189 -23.87 6.51 -2.66
N LEU A 190 -24.00 7.82 -2.81
CA LEU A 190 -22.94 8.81 -2.60
C LEU A 190 -23.06 9.55 -1.26
N ARG A 191 -23.98 9.16 -0.38
CA ARG A 191 -24.15 9.77 0.96
C ARG A 191 -23.19 9.15 1.97
N PHE A 192 -21.90 9.42 1.81
CA PHE A 192 -20.87 9.02 2.76
C PHE A 192 -19.92 10.19 3.07
N GLN A 193 -19.20 10.07 4.18
CA GLN A 193 -18.08 10.96 4.49
C GLN A 193 -16.80 10.35 3.93
N THR A 194 -15.93 11.20 3.39
CA THR A 194 -14.63 10.79 2.91
C THR A 194 -13.71 10.60 4.11
N VAL A 195 -13.03 9.47 4.13
CA VAL A 195 -12.18 9.04 5.24
C VAL A 195 -10.89 8.45 4.68
N PRO A 196 -9.83 8.35 5.48
CA PRO A 196 -8.66 7.56 5.13
C PRO A 196 -9.03 6.13 4.76
N VAL A 197 -8.43 5.61 3.69
CA VAL A 197 -8.57 4.21 3.26
C VAL A 197 -7.18 3.62 2.96
N HIS A 198 -7.06 2.29 2.99
CA HIS A 198 -5.83 1.57 2.65
C HIS A 198 -5.58 1.56 1.13
#